data_AF-A0A516G780-F1
#
_entry.id   AF-A0A516G780-F1
#
_cell.length_a   1.000
_cell.length_b   1.000
_cell.length_c   1.000
_cell.angle_alpha   90.00
_cell.angle_beta   90.00
_cell.angle_gamma   90.00
#
_symmetry.space_group_name_H-M   'P 1'
#
loop_
_entity.id
_entity.type
_entity.pdbx_description
1 polymer ?
#
loop_
_entity_poly.entity_id
_entity_poly.type
_entity_poly.pdbx_seq_one_letter_code
_entity_poly.pdbx_strand_id
1 'polypeptide(L)'
;MGTLSRAVGTLAAALLAVGLTGCGDGPTAREVQDEHEAESRTTQDEIESALEPLSTTGELLGTAVRDSCVTGQHNWKIDDPYDVLCTVQVVHAYRITGPDFRTAADGVTQAYPQCPEGVSDAEETLRDYWDKLKGTQTHNFEQPYRPDYLPDYDLGCEDRPAVQITVTGWATLPADEETLRRREHGMGRPCVINTQTDPCRWDGIPARNIFQFDAANEGWIAFVSGSAEYARTS
;
A
#
# COMPACT_ATOMS: atom_id res chain seq x y z
N MET A 1 -67.71 -32.16 -15.18
CA MET A 1 -68.08 -32.38 -13.77
C MET A 1 -66.81 -32.67 -12.99
N GLY A 2 -66.49 -31.89 -11.95
CA GLY A 2 -65.35 -32.13 -11.07
C GLY A 2 -64.34 -30.98 -10.99
N THR A 3 -64.76 -29.88 -10.37
CA THR A 3 -63.98 -28.75 -9.82
C THR A 3 -63.03 -29.17 -8.70
N LEU A 4 -61.91 -28.43 -8.50
CA LEU A 4 -61.22 -28.08 -7.22
C LEU A 4 -59.95 -27.27 -7.59
N SER A 5 -59.91 -25.93 -7.62
CA SER A 5 -59.82 -24.91 -6.54
C SER A 5 -58.65 -25.01 -5.55
N ARG A 6 -57.66 -24.12 -5.79
CA ARG A 6 -56.79 -23.30 -4.90
C ARG A 6 -56.25 -23.85 -3.57
N ALA A 7 -54.94 -23.60 -3.36
CA ALA A 7 -54.45 -22.95 -2.14
C ALA A 7 -53.30 -21.99 -2.49
N VAL A 8 -53.61 -20.68 -2.50
CA VAL A 8 -52.62 -19.60 -2.45
C VAL A 8 -52.30 -19.41 -0.98
N GLY A 9 -51.09 -19.77 -0.57
CA GLY A 9 -50.58 -19.57 0.78
C GLY A 9 -49.68 -18.35 0.83
N THR A 10 -50.27 -17.19 1.11
CA THR A 10 -49.59 -15.96 1.51
C THR A 10 -48.90 -16.18 2.85
N LEU A 11 -47.56 -16.26 2.84
CA LEU A 11 -46.75 -16.12 4.06
C LEU A 11 -46.33 -14.65 4.16
N ALA A 12 -47.11 -13.91 4.94
CA ALA A 12 -46.76 -12.60 5.43
C ALA A 12 -45.56 -12.73 6.38
N ALA A 13 -44.36 -12.35 5.91
CA ALA A 13 -43.25 -12.07 6.80
C ALA A 13 -43.38 -10.63 7.28
N ALA A 14 -43.90 -10.48 8.50
CA ALA A 14 -43.84 -9.25 9.25
C ALA A 14 -42.37 -8.93 9.58
N LEU A 15 -41.77 -8.04 8.80
CA LEU A 15 -40.52 -7.33 9.17
C LEU A 15 -40.92 -5.90 9.52
N LEU A 16 -41.44 -5.73 10.74
CA LEU A 16 -41.70 -4.42 11.31
C LEU A 16 -40.90 -4.30 12.61
N ALA A 17 -40.04 -3.29 12.60
CA ALA A 17 -39.54 -2.53 13.73
C ALA A 17 -38.53 -3.23 14.66
N VAL A 18 -37.24 -3.09 14.29
CA VAL A 18 -36.21 -2.66 15.24
C VAL A 18 -35.49 -1.48 14.60
N GLY A 19 -35.37 -0.35 15.30
CA GLY A 19 -34.54 0.77 14.85
C GLY A 19 -35.15 2.17 15.00
N LEU A 20 -35.94 2.43 16.03
CA LEU A 20 -36.08 3.79 16.54
C LEU A 20 -35.23 3.91 17.81
N THR A 21 -34.49 5.02 17.88
CA THR A 21 -33.70 5.54 19.02
C THR A 21 -32.30 4.99 19.23
N GLY A 22 -31.39 5.36 18.33
CA GLY A 22 -30.11 5.90 18.75
C GLY A 22 -29.89 7.21 18.01
N CYS A 23 -29.80 8.34 18.72
CA CYS A 23 -28.92 9.44 18.26
C CYS A 23 -27.48 8.96 18.44
N GLY A 24 -27.18 7.80 17.85
CA GLY A 24 -25.98 7.02 18.07
C GLY A 24 -24.96 7.49 17.08
N ASP A 25 -23.75 7.71 17.58
CA ASP A 25 -22.55 7.88 16.78
C ASP A 25 -22.58 6.85 15.61
N GLY A 26 -22.22 7.29 14.41
CA GLY A 26 -22.24 6.45 13.20
C GLY A 26 -21.45 5.13 13.34
N PRO A 27 -21.44 4.27 12.31
CA PRO A 27 -20.73 3.00 12.40
C PRO A 27 -19.27 3.23 12.80
N THR A 28 -18.78 2.44 13.74
CA THR A 28 -17.37 2.47 14.16
C THR A 28 -16.48 1.99 13.02
N ALA A 29 -15.21 2.41 13.00
CA ALA A 29 -14.28 1.99 11.97
C ALA A 29 -14.12 0.45 11.88
N ARG A 30 -14.26 -0.26 13.00
CA ARG A 30 -14.27 -1.72 13.02
C ARG A 30 -15.51 -2.32 12.39
N GLU A 31 -16.69 -1.78 12.66
CA GLU A 31 -17.92 -2.24 12.02
C GLU A 31 -17.83 -2.07 10.51
N VAL A 32 -17.32 -0.93 10.04
CA VAL A 32 -17.07 -0.69 8.60
C VAL A 32 -16.03 -1.69 8.05
N GLN A 33 -14.90 -1.93 8.75
CA GLN A 33 -13.91 -2.91 8.32
C GLN A 33 -14.49 -4.33 8.18
N ASP A 34 -15.28 -4.76 9.18
CA ASP A 34 -15.85 -6.11 9.21
C ASP A 34 -16.99 -6.27 8.18
N GLU A 35 -17.78 -5.22 7.93
CA GLU A 35 -18.82 -5.22 6.89
C GLU A 35 -18.24 -5.30 5.47
N HIS A 36 -17.08 -4.66 5.24
CA HIS A 36 -16.43 -4.56 3.94
C HIS A 36 -15.23 -5.52 3.75
N GLU A 37 -15.21 -6.66 4.46
CA GLU A 37 -14.10 -7.62 4.35
C GLU A 37 -13.95 -8.19 2.93
N ALA A 38 -15.05 -8.38 2.19
CA ALA A 38 -15.01 -8.90 0.83
C ALA A 38 -14.36 -7.88 -0.13
N GLU A 39 -14.74 -6.61 -0.01
CA GLU A 39 -14.16 -5.49 -0.76
C GLU A 39 -12.67 -5.34 -0.45
N SER A 40 -12.27 -5.41 0.83
CA SER A 40 -10.85 -5.40 1.23
C SER A 40 -10.03 -6.47 0.49
N ARG A 41 -10.55 -7.71 0.39
CA ARG A 41 -9.87 -8.80 -0.35
C ARG A 41 -9.83 -8.54 -1.85
N THR A 42 -10.92 -8.09 -2.46
CA THR A 42 -10.93 -7.73 -3.89
C THR A 42 -9.93 -6.60 -4.18
N THR A 43 -9.89 -5.58 -3.35
CA THR A 43 -8.91 -4.49 -3.46
C THR A 43 -7.48 -4.99 -3.28
N GLN A 44 -7.23 -5.92 -2.36
CA GLN A 44 -5.92 -6.58 -2.23
C GLN A 44 -5.51 -7.29 -3.54
N ASP A 45 -6.40 -8.09 -4.13
CA ASP A 45 -6.13 -8.81 -5.38
C ASP A 45 -5.86 -7.84 -6.55
N GLU A 46 -6.57 -6.71 -6.61
CA GLU A 46 -6.35 -5.64 -7.59
C GLU A 46 -4.98 -4.98 -7.40
N ILE A 47 -4.59 -4.71 -6.16
CA ILE A 47 -3.26 -4.16 -5.85
C ILE A 47 -2.16 -5.15 -6.23
N GLU A 48 -2.29 -6.43 -5.85
CA GLU A 48 -1.32 -7.47 -6.19
C GLU A 48 -1.18 -7.61 -7.71
N SER A 49 -2.31 -7.56 -8.45
CA SER A 49 -2.31 -7.55 -9.91
C SER A 49 -1.60 -6.32 -10.50
N ALA A 50 -1.75 -5.15 -9.88
CA ALA A 50 -1.06 -3.93 -10.29
C ALA A 50 0.45 -3.93 -9.97
N LEU A 51 0.89 -4.75 -9.00
CA LEU A 51 2.31 -4.96 -8.67
C LEU A 51 2.96 -6.03 -9.56
N GLU A 52 2.18 -6.92 -10.18
CA GLU A 52 2.67 -8.03 -11.00
C GLU A 52 3.70 -7.64 -12.09
N PRO A 53 3.61 -6.50 -12.80
CA PRO A 53 4.62 -6.14 -13.82
C PRO A 53 6.07 -6.15 -13.31
N LEU A 54 6.28 -5.90 -12.02
CA LEU A 54 7.61 -5.89 -11.39
C LEU A 54 8.23 -7.27 -11.23
N SER A 55 7.45 -8.35 -11.34
CA SER A 55 7.98 -9.73 -11.34
C SER A 55 8.95 -9.99 -12.50
N THR A 56 8.91 -9.14 -13.53
CA THR A 56 9.83 -9.18 -14.68
C THR A 56 11.15 -8.43 -14.43
N THR A 57 11.20 -7.55 -13.43
CA THR A 57 12.36 -6.69 -13.11
C THR A 57 13.24 -7.29 -12.02
N GLY A 58 12.68 -8.10 -11.11
CA GLY A 58 13.42 -8.66 -9.98
C GLY A 58 12.76 -9.89 -9.37
N GLU A 59 13.47 -10.52 -8.44
CA GLU A 59 12.98 -11.67 -7.68
C GLU A 59 12.19 -11.20 -6.46
N LEU A 60 10.97 -11.70 -6.29
CA LEU A 60 10.16 -11.40 -5.10
C LEU A 60 10.76 -12.10 -3.87
N LEU A 61 11.19 -11.32 -2.89
CA LEU A 61 11.74 -11.80 -1.62
C LEU A 61 10.66 -11.96 -0.54
N GLY A 62 9.59 -11.17 -0.63
CA GLY A 62 8.49 -11.25 0.32
C GLY A 62 7.41 -10.21 0.12
N THR A 63 6.30 -10.46 0.79
CA THR A 63 5.09 -9.64 0.75
C THR A 63 4.67 -9.29 2.17
N ALA A 64 4.06 -8.12 2.31
CA ALA A 64 3.32 -7.73 3.50
C ALA A 64 2.05 -6.98 3.10
N VAL A 65 0.98 -7.22 3.85
CA VAL A 65 -0.34 -6.62 3.66
C VAL A 65 -0.74 -5.93 4.95
N ARG A 66 -1.25 -4.71 4.81
CA ARG A 66 -1.84 -3.94 5.90
C ARG A 66 -3.24 -3.49 5.49
N ASP A 67 -4.23 -3.95 6.23
CA ASP A 67 -5.61 -3.48 6.14
C ASP A 67 -5.91 -2.65 7.40
N SER A 68 -6.22 -1.37 7.20
CA SER A 68 -6.54 -0.48 8.31
C SER A 68 -7.68 0.46 7.98
N CYS A 69 -8.49 0.75 8.99
CA CYS A 69 -9.45 1.84 8.96
C CYS A 69 -9.09 2.89 10.00
N VAL A 70 -9.43 4.14 9.70
CA VAL A 70 -9.27 5.28 10.61
C VAL A 70 -10.56 6.08 10.68
N THR A 71 -10.95 6.49 11.89
CA THR A 71 -12.02 7.46 12.07
C THR A 71 -11.49 8.86 11.75
N GLY A 72 -12.15 9.55 10.81
CA GLY A 72 -11.77 10.89 10.38
C GLY A 72 -12.27 11.99 11.31
N GLN A 73 -12.02 13.23 10.91
CA GLN A 73 -12.51 14.40 11.62
C GLN A 73 -13.21 15.34 10.63
N HIS A 74 -14.34 15.89 11.05
CA HIS A 74 -15.03 16.96 10.35
C HIS A 74 -14.62 18.30 10.94
N ASN A 75 -13.53 18.89 10.43
CA ASN A 75 -13.15 20.24 10.81
C ASN A 75 -12.90 21.11 9.57
N TRP A 76 -13.06 22.42 9.72
CA TRP A 76 -13.00 23.40 8.62
C TRP A 76 -11.65 23.47 7.88
N LYS A 77 -10.59 22.83 8.40
CA LYS A 77 -9.27 22.77 7.77
C LYS A 77 -9.06 21.51 6.92
N ILE A 78 -10.02 20.60 6.92
CA ILE A 78 -9.97 19.36 6.15
C ILE A 78 -10.85 19.55 4.92
N ASP A 79 -10.21 19.61 3.75
CA ASP A 79 -10.89 19.85 2.48
C ASP A 79 -11.77 18.67 2.05
N ASP A 80 -11.43 17.45 2.49
CA ASP A 80 -12.13 16.21 2.14
C ASP A 80 -12.43 15.37 3.41
N PRO A 81 -13.45 15.74 4.20
CA PRO A 81 -13.75 15.06 5.46
C PRO A 81 -14.39 13.68 5.22
N TYR A 82 -14.22 12.79 6.19
CA TYR A 82 -14.81 11.46 6.22
C TYR A 82 -15.06 11.05 7.67
N ASP A 83 -16.04 10.18 7.88
CA ASP A 83 -16.30 9.55 9.18
C ASP A 83 -15.37 8.36 9.40
N VAL A 84 -15.29 7.48 8.41
CA VAL A 84 -14.39 6.33 8.38
C VAL A 84 -13.76 6.24 6.99
N LEU A 85 -12.46 5.98 6.96
CA LEU A 85 -11.71 5.65 5.75
C LEU A 85 -10.97 4.34 5.97
N CYS A 86 -11.17 3.38 5.07
CA CYS A 86 -10.55 2.08 5.10
C CYS A 86 -9.67 1.85 3.87
N THR A 87 -8.44 1.42 4.10
CA THR A 87 -7.41 1.26 3.06
C THR A 87 -6.71 -0.09 3.20
N VAL A 88 -6.42 -0.71 2.06
CA VAL A 88 -5.44 -1.81 1.98
C VAL A 88 -4.15 -1.29 1.37
N GLN A 89 -3.03 -1.65 1.99
CA GLN A 89 -1.69 -1.47 1.47
C GLN A 89 -1.03 -2.83 1.32
N VAL A 90 -0.50 -3.14 0.13
CA VAL A 90 0.34 -4.31 -0.13
C VAL A 90 1.74 -3.83 -0.44
N VAL A 91 2.74 -4.44 0.16
CA VAL A 91 4.16 -4.13 -0.06
C VAL A 91 4.89 -5.38 -0.52
N HIS A 92 5.57 -5.28 -1.66
CA HIS A 92 6.47 -6.30 -2.18
C HIS A 92 7.93 -5.82 -2.03
N ALA A 93 8.80 -6.72 -1.57
CA ALA A 93 10.24 -6.54 -1.66
C ALA A 93 10.79 -7.34 -2.84
N TYR A 94 11.38 -6.64 -3.80
CA TYR A 94 12.04 -7.28 -4.95
C TYR A 94 13.55 -7.13 -4.84
N ARG A 95 14.28 -8.22 -5.04
CA ARG A 95 15.72 -8.19 -5.31
C ARG A 95 15.95 -7.84 -6.77
N ILE A 96 16.72 -6.78 -6.99
CA ILE A 96 17.02 -6.26 -8.32
C ILE A 96 18.53 -6.22 -8.49
N THR A 97 18.99 -6.71 -9.63
CA THR A 97 20.41 -6.73 -10.00
C THR A 97 20.60 -5.96 -11.30
N GLY A 98 21.78 -5.38 -11.50
CA GLY A 98 22.09 -4.62 -12.69
C GLY A 98 23.55 -4.16 -12.70
N PRO A 99 24.03 -3.59 -13.82
CA PRO A 99 25.39 -3.06 -13.92
C PRO A 99 25.65 -1.88 -13.00
N ASP A 100 24.60 -1.11 -12.69
CA ASP A 100 24.59 -0.01 -11.74
C ASP A 100 23.17 0.25 -11.23
N PHE A 101 23.06 1.06 -10.18
CA PHE A 101 21.79 1.38 -9.54
C PHE A 101 20.81 2.13 -10.46
N ARG A 102 21.29 3.07 -11.29
CA ARG A 102 20.40 3.85 -12.17
C ARG A 102 19.71 2.92 -13.16
N THR A 103 20.46 2.00 -13.76
CA THR A 103 19.93 0.98 -14.67
C THR A 103 18.90 0.08 -13.97
N ALA A 104 19.16 -0.32 -12.72
CA ALA A 104 18.21 -1.11 -11.93
C ALA A 104 16.92 -0.34 -11.62
N ALA A 105 17.03 0.93 -11.21
CA ALA A 105 15.89 1.80 -10.93
C ALA A 105 15.07 2.10 -12.20
N ASP A 106 15.73 2.32 -13.34
CA ASP A 106 15.06 2.47 -14.65
C ASP A 106 14.26 1.22 -15.01
N GLY A 107 14.77 0.03 -14.72
CA GLY A 107 14.03 -1.22 -14.94
C GLY A 107 12.75 -1.32 -14.09
N VAL A 108 12.73 -0.75 -12.89
CA VAL A 108 11.51 -0.66 -12.05
C VAL A 108 10.52 0.33 -12.67
N THR A 109 10.99 1.52 -13.04
CA THR A 109 10.15 2.56 -13.64
C THR A 109 9.54 2.10 -14.98
N GLN A 110 10.31 1.38 -15.79
CA GLN A 110 9.86 0.89 -17.11
C GLN A 110 8.87 -0.28 -17.04
N ALA A 111 8.66 -0.89 -15.86
CA ALA A 111 7.62 -1.91 -15.67
C ALA A 111 6.20 -1.31 -15.77
N TYR A 112 6.06 0.02 -15.65
CA TYR A 112 4.81 0.75 -15.73
C TYR A 112 4.70 1.58 -17.02
N PRO A 113 3.48 1.98 -17.43
CA PRO A 113 3.30 2.82 -18.61
C PRO A 113 4.16 4.09 -18.57
N GLN A 114 4.78 4.44 -19.69
CA GLN A 114 5.61 5.63 -19.78
C GLN A 114 4.77 6.89 -19.57
N CYS A 115 5.17 7.72 -18.61
CA CYS A 115 4.58 9.03 -18.44
C CYS A 115 5.04 9.98 -19.55
N PRO A 116 4.24 11.01 -19.87
CA PRO A 116 4.72 12.13 -20.66
C PRO A 116 6.01 12.72 -20.06
N GLU A 117 6.87 13.24 -20.93
CA GLU A 117 8.14 13.84 -20.49
C GLU A 117 7.88 14.96 -19.46
N GLY A 118 8.63 14.91 -18.36
CA GLY A 118 8.52 15.88 -17.27
C GLY A 118 7.33 15.68 -16.33
N VAL A 119 6.59 14.57 -16.43
CA VAL A 119 5.44 14.25 -15.55
C VAL A 119 5.72 13.08 -14.61
N SER A 120 6.72 12.24 -14.91
CA SER A 120 7.05 11.09 -14.06
C SER A 120 7.74 11.55 -12.77
N ASP A 121 7.09 11.30 -11.63
CA ASP A 121 7.67 11.50 -10.30
C ASP A 121 8.90 10.60 -10.09
N ALA A 122 8.87 9.37 -10.60
CA ALA A 122 10.04 8.48 -10.60
C ALA A 122 11.26 9.10 -11.31
N GLU A 123 11.09 9.61 -12.54
CA GLU A 123 12.20 10.24 -13.26
C GLU A 123 12.65 11.54 -12.60
N GLU A 124 11.70 12.36 -12.12
CA GLU A 124 12.03 13.58 -11.37
C GLU A 124 12.86 13.25 -10.12
N THR A 125 12.42 12.28 -9.33
CA THR A 125 13.12 11.85 -8.11
C THR A 125 14.49 11.27 -8.41
N LEU A 126 14.62 10.39 -9.40
CA LEU A 126 15.91 9.80 -9.76
C LEU A 126 16.89 10.85 -10.31
N ARG A 127 16.42 11.77 -11.14
CA ARG A 127 17.24 12.88 -11.64
C ARG A 127 17.65 13.82 -10.51
N ASP A 128 16.72 14.20 -9.63
CA ASP A 128 16.94 15.26 -8.66
C ASP A 128 17.67 14.79 -7.40
N TYR A 129 17.53 13.53 -7.03
CA TYR A 129 18.20 12.96 -5.87
C TYR A 129 19.35 12.04 -6.25
N TRP A 130 19.14 11.03 -7.09
CA TRP A 130 20.23 10.11 -7.40
C TRP A 130 21.27 10.74 -8.32
N ASP A 131 20.88 11.22 -9.51
CA ASP A 131 21.86 11.70 -10.49
C ASP A 131 22.60 12.95 -10.03
N LYS A 132 21.94 13.82 -9.26
CA LYS A 132 22.58 15.00 -8.65
C LYS A 132 23.44 14.68 -7.43
N LEU A 133 23.04 13.73 -6.57
CA LEU A 133 23.67 13.57 -5.26
C LEU A 133 24.52 12.31 -5.12
N LYS A 134 24.44 11.31 -6.00
CA LYS A 134 25.16 10.03 -5.85
C LYS A 134 26.65 10.22 -5.53
N GLY A 135 27.10 9.61 -4.43
CA GLY A 135 28.48 9.71 -3.98
C GLY A 135 28.89 11.06 -3.37
N THR A 136 28.00 12.05 -3.34
CA THR A 136 28.25 13.33 -2.67
C THR A 136 27.99 13.23 -1.17
N GLN A 137 28.82 13.91 -0.39
CA GLN A 137 28.62 14.12 1.04
C GLN A 137 28.15 15.57 1.21
N THR A 138 27.05 15.79 1.92
CA THR A 138 26.51 17.14 2.15
C THR A 138 26.29 17.38 3.64
N HIS A 139 25.93 18.60 4.05
CA HIS A 139 25.56 18.85 5.44
C HIS A 139 24.36 18.01 5.91
N ASN A 140 23.53 17.51 4.98
CA ASN A 140 22.39 16.63 5.28
C ASN A 140 22.76 15.13 5.24
N PHE A 141 23.93 14.78 4.70
CA PHE A 141 24.39 13.40 4.54
C PHE A 141 25.83 13.29 5.04
N GLU A 142 25.99 12.79 6.28
CA GLU A 142 27.31 12.57 6.88
C GLU A 142 28.13 11.49 6.13
N GLN A 143 27.47 10.66 5.34
CA GLN A 143 28.05 9.65 4.45
C GLN A 143 27.73 9.98 2.99
N PRO A 144 28.48 9.41 2.01
CA PRO A 144 28.14 9.56 0.60
C PRO A 144 26.69 9.15 0.32
N TYR A 145 25.98 9.92 -0.50
CA TYR A 145 24.59 9.62 -0.84
C TYR A 145 24.48 8.27 -1.55
N ARG A 146 23.54 7.46 -1.09
CA ARG A 146 23.28 6.08 -1.49
C ARG A 146 21.83 5.89 -1.90
N PRO A 147 21.51 4.80 -2.64
CA PRO A 147 20.13 4.44 -2.96
C PRO A 147 19.21 4.40 -1.74
N ASP A 148 19.74 3.96 -0.59
CA ASP A 148 19.01 3.86 0.66
C ASP A 148 18.38 5.18 1.14
N TYR A 149 18.86 6.32 0.64
CA TYR A 149 18.40 7.66 1.00
C TYR A 149 17.42 8.27 0.01
N LEU A 150 17.04 7.55 -1.04
CA LEU A 150 16.01 8.03 -1.95
C LEU A 150 14.69 8.25 -1.20
N PRO A 151 14.02 9.39 -1.46
CA PRO A 151 12.65 9.56 -1.01
C PRO A 151 11.73 8.58 -1.76
N ASP A 152 10.52 8.45 -1.25
CA ASP A 152 9.48 7.66 -1.90
C ASP A 152 9.05 8.38 -3.20
N TYR A 153 8.68 7.61 -4.22
CA TYR A 153 8.22 8.18 -5.49
C TYR A 153 7.21 7.28 -6.19
N ASP A 154 6.29 7.90 -6.90
CA ASP A 154 5.22 7.22 -7.62
C ASP A 154 5.70 6.69 -8.98
N LEU A 155 5.24 5.47 -9.31
CA LEU A 155 5.49 4.82 -10.61
C LEU A 155 4.38 5.10 -11.63
N GLY A 156 3.25 5.66 -11.18
CA GLY A 156 2.13 6.03 -12.03
C GLY A 156 2.27 7.43 -12.64
N CYS A 157 1.42 7.70 -13.64
CA CYS A 157 1.36 8.99 -14.34
C CYS A 157 0.08 9.78 -14.06
N GLU A 158 -0.87 9.17 -13.35
CA GLU A 158 -2.16 9.77 -13.04
C GLU A 158 -2.11 10.38 -11.64
N ASP A 159 -2.70 11.57 -11.46
CA ASP A 159 -2.70 12.26 -10.17
C ASP A 159 -3.54 11.53 -9.10
N ARG A 160 -4.44 10.59 -9.49
CA ARG A 160 -5.35 9.84 -8.61
C ARG A 160 -5.77 8.48 -9.23
N PRO A 161 -4.86 7.51 -9.34
CA PRO A 161 -5.21 6.19 -9.85
C PRO A 161 -6.08 5.43 -8.83
N ALA A 162 -6.81 4.41 -9.30
CA ALA A 162 -7.55 3.51 -8.41
C ALA A 162 -6.61 2.75 -7.44
N VAL A 163 -5.40 2.42 -7.92
CA VAL A 163 -4.31 1.88 -7.11
C VAL A 163 -3.08 2.77 -7.30
N GLN A 164 -2.59 3.37 -6.21
CA GLN A 164 -1.34 4.12 -6.23
C GLN A 164 -0.17 3.16 -6.01
N ILE A 165 0.76 3.11 -6.97
CA ILE A 165 1.98 2.31 -6.88
C ILE A 165 3.17 3.22 -6.62
N THR A 166 3.88 2.96 -5.53
CA THR A 166 4.96 3.81 -5.02
C THR A 166 6.17 2.94 -4.69
N VAL A 167 7.36 3.38 -5.09
CA VAL A 167 8.61 2.86 -4.51
C VAL A 167 8.80 3.55 -3.16
N THR A 168 8.64 2.80 -2.08
CA THR A 168 8.77 3.30 -0.69
C THR A 168 10.19 3.18 -0.15
N GLY A 169 11.10 2.68 -0.97
CA GLY A 169 12.51 2.67 -0.62
C GLY A 169 13.37 1.71 -1.39
N TRP A 170 14.66 1.97 -1.29
CA TRP A 170 15.71 1.08 -1.72
C TRP A 170 16.58 0.65 -0.54
N ALA A 171 17.18 -0.53 -0.65
CA ALA A 171 18.24 -0.98 0.24
C ALA A 171 19.41 -1.56 -0.56
N THR A 172 20.64 -1.14 -0.24
CA THR A 172 21.85 -1.68 -0.86
C THR A 172 22.20 -3.04 -0.25
N LEU A 173 22.61 -4.01 -1.08
CA LEU A 173 23.11 -5.31 -0.63
C LEU A 173 24.64 -5.45 -0.84
N PRO A 174 25.38 -6.03 0.12
CA PRO A 174 24.91 -6.45 1.45
C PRO A 174 24.53 -5.24 2.33
N ALA A 175 23.45 -5.40 3.11
CA ALA A 175 22.93 -4.33 3.97
C ALA A 175 23.82 -4.15 5.21
N ASP A 176 24.30 -2.92 5.44
CA ASP A 176 24.95 -2.53 6.68
C ASP A 176 23.95 -2.13 7.77
N GLU A 177 24.44 -1.85 8.98
CA GLU A 177 23.60 -1.50 10.13
C GLU A 177 22.73 -0.25 9.88
N GLU A 178 23.24 0.72 9.09
CA GLU A 178 22.48 1.92 8.76
C GLU A 178 21.32 1.60 7.82
N THR A 179 21.56 0.83 6.76
CA THR A 179 20.52 0.34 5.85
C THR A 179 19.45 -0.44 6.62
N LEU A 180 19.87 -1.38 7.48
CA LEU A 180 18.95 -2.20 8.28
C LEU A 180 18.06 -1.33 9.16
N ARG A 181 18.62 -0.32 9.84
CA ARG A 181 17.86 0.61 10.69
C ARG A 181 16.92 1.48 9.86
N ARG A 182 17.39 2.03 8.74
CA ARG A 182 16.59 2.91 7.89
C ARG A 182 15.41 2.18 7.24
N ARG A 183 15.61 0.90 6.91
CA ARG A 183 14.62 0.06 6.22
C ARG A 183 14.00 -1.00 7.13
N GLU A 184 14.04 -0.80 8.45
CA GLU A 184 13.35 -1.66 9.44
C GLU A 184 11.87 -1.83 9.11
N HIS A 185 11.24 -0.79 8.55
CA HIS A 185 9.84 -0.76 8.15
C HIS A 185 9.64 -0.72 6.62
N GLY A 186 10.63 -1.19 5.85
CA GLY A 186 10.51 -1.26 4.39
C GLY A 186 9.33 -2.12 3.92
N MET A 187 8.93 -3.12 4.71
CA MET A 187 7.74 -3.97 4.48
C MET A 187 6.47 -3.41 5.13
N GLY A 188 6.43 -2.10 5.39
CA GLY A 188 5.38 -1.46 6.17
C GLY A 188 5.55 -1.65 7.69
N ARG A 189 4.76 -0.88 8.45
CA ARG A 189 4.73 -0.97 9.92
C ARG A 189 3.67 -1.98 10.35
N PRO A 190 4.02 -2.97 11.20
CA PRO A 190 3.04 -3.81 11.84
C PRO A 190 2.01 -2.99 12.61
N CYS A 191 0.78 -3.48 12.70
CA CYS A 191 -0.28 -2.84 13.46
C CYS A 191 0.07 -2.82 14.96
N VAL A 192 0.47 -1.65 15.48
CA VAL A 192 0.73 -1.45 16.91
C VAL A 192 -0.56 -1.09 17.66
N ILE A 193 -1.49 -0.44 16.97
CA ILE A 193 -2.79 -0.01 17.49
C ILE A 193 -3.86 -0.81 16.74
N ASN A 194 -4.78 -1.38 17.50
CA ASN A 194 -5.92 -2.15 16.97
C ASN A 194 -7.13 -1.92 17.89
N THR A 195 -7.87 -0.85 17.64
CA THR A 195 -8.99 -0.40 18.49
C THR A 195 -10.31 -0.47 17.72
N GLN A 196 -11.41 0.04 18.31
CA GLN A 196 -12.68 0.20 17.61
C GLN A 196 -12.67 1.34 16.59
N THR A 197 -11.89 2.41 16.86
CA THR A 197 -11.77 3.60 16.01
C THR A 197 -10.63 3.50 15.00
N ASP A 198 -9.65 2.63 15.27
CA ASP A 198 -8.46 2.42 14.45
C ASP A 198 -8.15 0.92 14.36
N PRO A 199 -9.06 0.11 13.78
CA PRO A 199 -8.79 -1.31 13.59
C PRO A 199 -7.69 -1.48 12.53
N CYS A 200 -6.79 -2.44 12.77
CA CYS A 200 -5.66 -2.67 11.91
C CYS A 200 -5.29 -4.16 11.92
N ARG A 201 -5.11 -4.72 10.73
CA ARG A 201 -4.63 -6.08 10.48
C ARG A 201 -3.35 -5.97 9.65
N TRP A 202 -2.31 -6.68 10.07
CA TRP A 202 -1.06 -6.77 9.33
C TRP A 202 -0.66 -8.24 9.25
N ASP A 203 -0.33 -8.68 8.05
CA ASP A 203 0.23 -10.00 7.78
C ASP A 203 1.40 -9.83 6.82
N GLY A 204 2.51 -10.54 7.04
CA GLY A 204 3.65 -10.41 6.16
C GLY A 204 5.00 -10.77 6.76
N ILE A 205 6.02 -10.63 5.92
CA ILE A 205 7.41 -10.85 6.29
C ILE A 205 8.02 -9.51 6.72
N PRO A 206 8.54 -9.38 7.96
CA PRO A 206 9.19 -8.14 8.38
C PRO A 206 10.49 -7.92 7.61
N ALA A 207 10.85 -6.66 7.33
CA ALA A 207 12.03 -6.33 6.53
C ALA A 207 13.33 -6.96 7.05
N ARG A 208 13.49 -7.07 8.38
CA ARG A 208 14.66 -7.75 8.99
C ARG A 208 14.83 -9.20 8.52
N ASN A 209 13.75 -9.91 8.21
CA ASN A 209 13.81 -11.27 7.71
C ASN A 209 14.16 -11.27 6.22
N ILE A 210 13.69 -10.28 5.45
CA ILE A 210 14.07 -10.08 4.04
C ILE A 210 15.59 -9.97 3.91
N PHE A 211 16.23 -9.14 4.74
CA PHE A 211 17.68 -8.98 4.73
C PHE A 211 18.48 -10.24 5.10
N GLN A 212 17.87 -11.19 5.82
CA GLN A 212 18.53 -12.45 6.19
C GLN A 212 18.62 -13.45 5.03
N PHE A 213 17.75 -13.35 4.02
CA PHE A 213 17.79 -14.22 2.84
C PHE A 213 18.99 -13.94 1.93
N ASP A 214 19.68 -12.81 2.11
CA ASP A 214 20.59 -12.24 1.10
C ASP A 214 21.96 -11.76 1.61
N ALA A 215 22.40 -12.20 2.79
CA ALA A 215 23.68 -11.77 3.38
C ALA A 215 24.95 -12.02 2.52
N ALA A 216 24.84 -12.71 1.37
CA ALA A 216 25.93 -13.02 0.45
C ALA A 216 25.73 -12.49 -0.99
N ASN A 217 24.64 -11.80 -1.29
CA ASN A 217 24.28 -11.42 -2.66
C ASN A 217 24.50 -9.92 -2.92
N GLU A 218 24.90 -9.58 -4.14
CA GLU A 218 25.06 -8.19 -4.61
C GLU A 218 23.75 -7.66 -5.22
N GLY A 219 23.56 -6.34 -5.19
CA GLY A 219 22.43 -5.67 -5.83
C GLY A 219 21.66 -4.78 -4.86
N TRP A 220 20.34 -4.70 -5.07
CA TRP A 220 19.46 -3.85 -4.29
C TRP A 220 18.14 -4.54 -3.99
N ILE A 221 17.50 -4.12 -2.91
CA ILE A 221 16.10 -4.43 -2.63
C ILE A 221 15.27 -3.19 -2.91
N ALA A 222 14.27 -3.29 -3.78
CA ALA A 222 13.23 -2.29 -3.93
C ALA A 222 12.02 -2.69 -3.09
N PHE A 223 11.57 -1.79 -2.23
CA PHE A 223 10.30 -1.92 -1.51
C PHE A 223 9.25 -1.15 -2.30
N VAL A 224 8.32 -1.86 -2.93
CA VAL A 224 7.25 -1.24 -3.72
C VAL A 224 5.93 -1.52 -3.05
N SER A 225 5.15 -0.47 -2.81
CA SER A 225 3.81 -0.59 -2.24
C SER A 225 2.75 -0.22 -3.25
N GLY A 226 1.65 -0.95 -3.24
CA GLY A 226 0.38 -0.48 -3.78
C GLY A 226 -0.60 -0.17 -2.65
N SER A 227 -1.42 0.86 -2.81
CA SER A 227 -2.43 1.25 -1.83
C SER A 227 -3.72 1.69 -2.53
N ALA A 228 -4.86 1.33 -1.93
CA ALA A 228 -6.18 1.74 -2.39
C ALA A 228 -7.20 1.81 -1.25
N GLU A 229 -8.18 2.68 -1.41
CA GLU A 229 -9.36 2.77 -0.54
C GLU A 229 -10.39 1.72 -0.96
N TYR A 230 -10.96 0.98 0.00
CA TYR A 230 -12.02 0.01 -0.29
C TYR A 230 -13.37 0.37 0.35
N ALA A 231 -13.37 1.22 1.39
CA ALA A 231 -14.58 1.71 2.02
C ALA A 231 -14.37 3.12 2.60
N ARG A 232 -15.41 3.94 2.48
CA ARG A 232 -15.46 5.30 3.02
C ARG A 232 -16.88 5.68 3.41
N THR A 233 -17.03 6.35 4.56
CA THR A 233 -18.30 6.92 5.04
C THR A 233 -18.19 8.45 5.19
N SER A 234 -19.31 9.17 5.09
CA SER A 234 -19.39 10.63 5.08
C SER A 234 -20.32 11.19 6.15
#